data_AF-A0A2E0Z011-F1
#
_entry.id   AF-A0A2E0Z011-F1
#
_cell.length_a   1.000
_cell.length_b   1.000
_cell.length_c   1.000
_cell.angle_alpha   90.00
_cell.angle_beta   90.00
_cell.angle_gamma   90.00
#
_symmetry.space_group_name_H-M   'P 1'
#
loop_
_entity.id
_entity.type
_entity.pdbx_description
1 polymer ?
#
loop_
_entity_poly.entity_id
_entity_poly.type
_entity_poly.pdbx_seq_one_letter_code
_entity_poly.pdbx_strand_id
1 'polypeptide(L)'
;MRKLCESPSLVELRLIANYLEHAGVKTAILNEHQGGNPGVPHWALSVWAELWISNEHQFEHARGLLQRYREEQQRSGGVDWVCAGCKETNPDNFEFCWQCGRPAHGAAI
;
A
#
# COMPACT_ATOMS: atom_id res chain seq x y z
N MET A 1 22.84 9.01 -2.26
CA MET A 1 21.38 8.79 -2.11
C MET A 1 20.74 8.89 -3.47
N ARG A 2 19.72 8.10 -3.77
CA ARG A 2 19.03 8.11 -5.07
C ARG A 2 17.51 7.97 -4.89
N LYS A 3 16.73 8.75 -5.65
CA LYS A 3 15.26 8.77 -5.57
C LYS A 3 14.67 7.46 -6.09
N LEU A 4 13.84 6.81 -5.27
CA LEU A 4 13.14 5.58 -5.63
C LEU A 4 11.77 5.87 -6.26
N CYS A 5 10.94 6.67 -5.58
CA CYS A 5 9.61 7.05 -6.05
C CYS A 5 9.13 8.31 -5.34
N GLU A 6 8.02 8.87 -5.82
CA GLU A 6 7.32 10.01 -5.23
C GLU A 6 5.82 9.75 -5.23
N SER A 7 5.09 10.34 -4.28
CA SER A 7 3.63 10.19 -4.19
C SER A 7 3.02 11.41 -3.48
N PRO A 8 1.79 11.83 -3.87
CA PRO A 8 1.03 12.81 -3.10
C PRO A 8 0.53 12.26 -1.75
N SER A 9 0.56 10.94 -1.55
CA SER A 9 0.17 10.28 -0.31
C SER A 9 1.38 10.02 0.56
N LEU A 10 1.58 10.81 1.61
CA LEU A 10 2.63 10.54 2.60
C LEU A 10 2.43 9.17 3.29
N VAL A 11 1.17 8.74 3.45
CA VAL A 11 0.84 7.42 4.02
C VAL A 11 1.41 6.31 3.13
N GLU A 12 1.21 6.39 1.83
CA GLU A 12 1.73 5.40 0.88
C GLU A 12 3.28 5.33 0.96
N LEU A 13 3.97 6.47 0.93
CA LEU A 13 5.43 6.48 1.03
C LEU A 13 5.94 5.92 2.35
N ARG A 14 5.24 6.18 3.47
CA ARG A 14 5.60 5.62 4.78
C ARG A 14 5.38 4.10 4.84
N LEU A 15 4.33 3.58 4.20
CA LEU A 15 4.11 2.13 4.10
C LEU A 15 5.23 1.47 3.28
N ILE A 16 5.59 2.05 2.14
CA ILE A 16 6.70 1.56 1.31
C ILE A 16 8.03 1.66 2.09
N ALA A 17 8.30 2.77 2.76
CA ALA A 17 9.51 2.97 3.56
C ALA A 17 9.64 1.89 4.63
N ASN A 18 8.59 1.66 5.43
CA ASN A 18 8.56 0.62 6.45
C ASN A 18 8.79 -0.78 5.86
N TYR A 19 8.17 -1.10 4.71
CA TYR A 19 8.36 -2.38 4.03
C TYR A 19 9.83 -2.59 3.62
N LEU A 20 10.47 -1.55 3.07
CA LEU A 20 11.88 -1.58 2.68
C LEU A 20 12.81 -1.67 3.90
N GLU A 21 12.51 -0.95 4.97
CA GLU A 21 13.30 -0.94 6.20
C GLU A 21 13.25 -2.29 6.93
N HIS A 22 12.11 -2.97 6.94
CA HIS A 22 12.00 -4.34 7.42
C HIS A 22 12.84 -5.33 6.61
N ALA A 23 13.10 -5.03 5.33
CA ALA A 23 14.02 -5.80 4.48
C ALA A 23 15.49 -5.33 4.60
N GLY A 24 15.81 -4.45 5.55
CA GLY A 24 17.16 -3.95 5.81
C GLY A 24 17.63 -2.84 4.86
N VAL A 25 16.74 -2.26 4.06
CA VAL A 25 17.06 -1.13 3.17
C VAL A 25 16.88 0.19 3.91
N LYS A 26 17.94 1.00 3.99
CA LYS A 26 17.87 2.30 4.66
C LYS A 26 17.23 3.35 3.75
N THR A 27 16.15 3.98 4.21
CA THR A 27 15.39 4.97 3.44
C THR A 27 15.44 6.37 4.05
N ALA A 28 15.06 7.37 3.26
CA ALA A 28 14.80 8.73 3.70
C ALA A 28 13.60 9.30 2.92
N ILE A 29 12.72 10.04 3.60
CA ILE A 29 11.62 10.77 2.95
C ILE A 29 11.99 12.25 2.89
N LEU A 30 11.97 12.82 1.68
CA LEU A 30 12.14 14.25 1.45
C LEU A 30 10.78 14.89 1.11
N ASN A 31 10.66 16.20 1.38
CA ASN A 31 9.44 16.97 1.15
C ASN A 31 8.19 16.43 1.89
N GLU A 32 8.39 15.77 3.04
CA GLU A 32 7.30 15.14 3.80
C GLU A 32 6.16 16.10 4.18
N HIS A 33 6.49 17.37 4.43
CA HIS A 33 5.52 18.39 4.83
C HIS A 33 4.58 18.81 3.69
N GLN A 34 4.89 18.49 2.44
CA GLN A 34 4.02 18.77 1.30
C GLN A 34 2.95 17.68 1.10
N GLY A 35 3.28 16.41 1.38
CA GLY A 35 2.39 15.25 1.18
C GLY A 35 1.30 15.05 2.25
N GLY A 36 1.04 16.06 3.09
CA GLY A 36 0.11 15.95 4.21
C GLY A 36 -0.43 17.29 4.74
N ASN A 37 -0.34 18.36 3.95
CA ASN A 37 -0.79 19.69 4.39
C ASN A 37 -2.34 19.74 4.45
N PRO A 38 -2.94 19.82 5.65
CA PRO A 38 -4.39 19.79 5.78
C PRO A 38 -5.01 21.01 5.10
N GLY A 39 -6.00 20.80 4.23
CA GLY A 39 -6.72 21.88 3.56
C GLY A 39 -6.10 22.38 2.24
N VAL A 40 -4.97 21.82 1.80
CA VAL A 40 -4.43 22.08 0.46
C VAL A 40 -4.74 20.88 -0.45
N PRO A 41 -5.51 21.06 -1.53
CA PRO A 41 -5.75 19.99 -2.49
C PRO A 41 -4.45 19.52 -3.16
N HIS A 42 -4.31 18.22 -3.42
CA HIS A 42 -3.07 17.65 -3.98
C HIS A 42 -2.66 18.28 -5.32
N TRP A 43 -3.62 18.75 -6.12
CA TRP A 43 -3.36 19.39 -7.43
C TRP A 43 -2.80 20.82 -7.30
N ALA A 44 -2.87 21.42 -6.11
CA ALA A 44 -2.29 22.72 -5.81
C ALA A 44 -0.85 22.61 -5.27
N LEU A 45 -0.34 21.40 -5.05
CA LEU A 45 1.04 21.16 -4.64
C LEU A 45 1.98 21.22 -5.85
N SER A 46 3.04 22.02 -5.75
CA SER A 46 4.09 22.11 -6.79
C SER A 46 5.18 21.04 -6.65
N VAL A 47 5.22 20.32 -5.53
CA VAL A 47 6.22 19.30 -5.21
C VAL A 47 5.56 18.19 -4.38
N TRP A 48 5.84 16.93 -4.70
CA TRP A 48 5.36 15.77 -3.94
C TRP A 48 6.40 15.29 -2.93
N ALA A 49 5.94 14.50 -1.96
CA ALA A 49 6.86 13.79 -1.07
C ALA A 49 7.62 12.74 -1.88
N GLU A 50 8.89 12.55 -1.54
CA GLU A 50 9.80 11.67 -2.28
C GLU A 50 10.44 10.65 -1.34
N LEU A 51 10.50 9.40 -1.76
CA LEU A 51 11.22 8.33 -1.07
C LEU A 51 12.57 8.09 -1.73
N TRP A 52 13.62 8.12 -0.92
CA TRP A 52 15.01 8.02 -1.34
C TRP A 52 15.71 6.84 -0.65
N ILE A 53 16.62 6.19 -1.37
CA ILE A 53 17.49 5.16 -0.82
C ILE A 53 18.79 5.80 -0.36
N SER A 54 19.16 5.61 0.91
CA SER A 54 20.35 6.24 1.49
C SER A 54 21.63 5.67 0.87
N ASN A 55 21.70 4.35 0.69
CA ASN A 55 22.83 3.64 0.11
C ASN A 55 22.55 3.26 -1.36
N GLU A 56 23.32 3.82 -2.28
CA GLU A 56 23.12 3.61 -3.72
C GLU A 56 23.34 2.15 -4.16
N HIS A 57 24.20 1.40 -3.45
CA HIS A 57 24.39 -0.03 -3.70
C HIS A 57 23.13 -0.86 -3.43
N GLN A 58 22.19 -0.35 -2.63
CA GLN A 58 20.92 -1.02 -2.33
C GLN A 58 19.80 -0.63 -3.29
N PHE A 59 20.04 0.29 -4.23
CA PHE A 59 18.98 0.87 -5.03
C PHE A 59 18.23 -0.16 -5.88
N GLU A 60 18.95 -1.02 -6.62
CA GLU A 60 18.29 -2.02 -7.48
C GLU A 60 17.55 -3.09 -6.65
N HIS A 61 18.08 -3.44 -5.47
CA HIS A 61 17.37 -4.31 -4.53
C HIS A 61 16.07 -3.66 -4.03
N ALA A 62 16.14 -2.39 -3.61
CA ALA A 62 14.98 -1.63 -3.15
C ALA A 62 13.92 -1.48 -4.25
N ARG A 63 14.34 -1.28 -5.51
CA ARG A 63 13.45 -1.23 -6.66
C ARG A 63 12.73 -2.56 -6.89
N GLY A 64 13.42 -3.68 -6.77
CA GLY A 64 12.81 -5.02 -6.85
C GLY A 64 11.79 -5.25 -5.73
N LEU A 65 12.11 -4.85 -4.50
CA LEU A 65 11.19 -4.91 -3.36
C LEU A 65 9.94 -4.05 -3.57
N LEU A 66 10.09 -2.82 -4.07
CA LEU A 66 8.95 -1.95 -4.39
C LEU A 66 8.02 -2.58 -5.44
N GLN A 67 8.59 -3.22 -6.47
CA GLN A 67 7.78 -3.92 -7.46
C GLN A 67 7.00 -5.07 -6.83
N ARG A 68 7.66 -5.91 -6.02
CA ARG A 68 7.00 -7.01 -5.31
C ARG A 68 5.89 -6.52 -4.40
N TYR A 69 6.13 -5.46 -3.62
CA TYR A 69 5.11 -4.83 -2.78
C TYR A 69 3.87 -4.45 -3.60
N ARG A 70 4.06 -3.79 -4.75
CA ARG A 70 2.94 -3.39 -5.63
C ARG A 70 2.19 -4.59 -6.21
N GLU A 71 2.90 -5.63 -6.62
CA GLU A 71 2.29 -6.87 -7.11
C GLU A 71 1.48 -7.57 -6.00
N GLU A 72 2.00 -7.61 -4.77
CA GLU A 72 1.29 -8.17 -3.60
C GLU A 72 0.02 -7.39 -3.29
N GLN A 73 0.07 -6.05 -3.33
CA GLN A 73 -1.12 -5.19 -3.15
C GLN A 73 -2.18 -5.37 -4.26
N GLN A 74 -1.76 -5.71 -5.48
CA GLN A 74 -2.69 -6.00 -6.57
C GLN A 74 -3.31 -7.40 -6.44
N ARG A 75 -2.56 -8.37 -5.91
CA ARG A 75 -3.05 -9.76 -5.71
C ARG A 75 -3.97 -9.91 -4.52
N SER A 76 -3.94 -8.99 -3.56
CA SER A 76 -4.86 -8.96 -2.41
C SER A 76 -6.31 -8.57 -2.76
N GLY A 77 -6.64 -8.41 -4.05
CA GLY A 77 -8.01 -8.47 -4.55
C GLY A 77 -8.27 -9.85 -5.14
N GLY A 78 -8.51 -10.83 -4.28
CA GLY A 78 -9.05 -12.13 -4.64
C GLY A 78 -10.47 -12.04 -5.20
N VAL A 79 -11.08 -13.19 -5.47
CA VAL A 79 -12.39 -13.25 -6.11
C VAL A 79 -13.47 -13.01 -5.04
N ASP A 80 -14.30 -11.99 -5.27
CA ASP A 80 -15.53 -11.76 -4.50
C ASP A 80 -16.35 -13.05 -4.37
N TRP A 81 -16.95 -13.27 -3.20
CA TRP A 81 -17.73 -14.47 -2.93
C TRP A 81 -19.21 -14.14 -2.71
N VAL A 82 -20.07 -15.05 -3.18
CA VAL A 82 -21.52 -14.91 -3.04
C VAL A 82 -21.99 -15.66 -1.80
N CYS A 83 -22.68 -14.98 -0.89
CA CYS A 83 -23.22 -15.59 0.31
C CYS A 83 -24.33 -16.60 -0.01
N ALA A 84 -24.22 -17.85 0.45
CA ALA A 84 -25.32 -18.81 0.22
C ALA A 84 -26.61 -18.49 0.99
N GLY A 85 -26.54 -17.69 2.05
CA GLY A 85 -27.70 -17.32 2.85
C GLY A 85 -28.57 -16.24 2.19
N CYS A 86 -27.98 -15.11 1.81
CA CYS A 86 -28.72 -13.96 1.27
C CYS A 86 -28.38 -13.60 -0.18
N LYS A 87 -27.49 -14.35 -0.84
CA LYS A 87 -27.04 -14.15 -2.23
C LYS A 87 -26.31 -12.83 -2.51
N GLU A 88 -25.90 -12.13 -1.47
CA GLU A 88 -25.09 -10.91 -1.58
C GLU A 88 -23.66 -11.23 -2.04
N THR A 89 -23.07 -10.35 -2.85
CA THR A 89 -21.66 -10.42 -3.23
C THR A 89 -20.81 -9.71 -2.19
N ASN A 90 -19.78 -10.37 -1.69
CA ASN A 90 -18.89 -9.87 -0.65
C ASN A 90 -17.47 -9.83 -1.20
N PRO A 91 -16.69 -8.78 -0.90
CA PRO A 91 -15.28 -8.74 -1.23
C PRO A 91 -14.52 -9.94 -0.64
N ASP A 92 -13.45 -10.36 -1.32
CA ASP A 92 -12.62 -11.50 -0.91
C ASP A 92 -12.01 -11.38 0.49
N ASN A 93 -11.75 -10.15 0.92
CA ASN A 93 -11.17 -9.83 2.23
C ASN A 93 -12.18 -9.88 3.38
N PHE A 94 -13.44 -10.27 3.14
CA PHE A 94 -14.46 -10.46 4.16
C PHE A 94 -14.60 -11.94 4.54
N GLU A 95 -14.37 -12.24 5.82
CA GLU A 95 -14.62 -13.58 6.39
C GLU A 95 -16.12 -13.85 6.60
N PHE A 96 -16.92 -12.79 6.74
CA PHE A 96 -18.36 -12.85 7.01
C PHE A 96 -19.15 -11.97 6.04
N CYS A 97 -20.37 -12.40 5.73
CA CYS A 97 -21.26 -11.66 4.84
C CYS A 97 -21.66 -10.32 5.47
N TRP A 98 -21.43 -9.20 4.77
CA TRP A 98 -21.72 -7.87 5.31
C TRP A 98 -23.22 -7.62 5.54
N GLN A 99 -24.08 -8.31 4.79
CA GLN A 99 -25.53 -8.18 4.88
C GLN A 99 -26.18 -9.08 5.95
N CYS A 100 -25.69 -10.31 6.14
CA CYS A 100 -26.36 -11.28 7.03
C CYS A 100 -25.45 -11.93 8.08
N GLY A 101 -24.16 -11.60 8.12
CA GLY A 101 -23.19 -12.07 9.12
C GLY A 101 -22.81 -13.55 9.01
N ARG A 102 -23.26 -14.27 7.97
CA ARG A 102 -22.87 -15.68 7.77
C ARG A 102 -21.43 -15.80 7.29
N PRO A 103 -20.65 -16.79 7.75
CA PRO A 103 -19.28 -16.98 7.31
C PRO A 103 -19.19 -17.37 5.83
N ALA A 104 -18.08 -17.04 5.18
CA ALA A 104 -17.75 -17.52 3.86
C ALA A 104 -17.67 -19.06 3.83
N HIS A 105 -18.04 -19.68 2.72
CA HIS A 105 -17.91 -21.14 2.57
C HIS A 105 -16.43 -21.53 2.62
N GLY A 106 -16.02 -22.22 3.69
CA GLY A 106 -14.63 -22.62 3.90
C GLY A 106 -13.83 -21.75 4.87
N ALA A 107 -14.45 -20.74 5.50
CA ALA A 107 -13.87 -20.11 6.68
C ALA A 107 -13.90 -21.11 7.84
N ALA A 108 -12.81 -21.86 8.02
CA ALA A 108 -12.64 -22.72 9.18
C ALA A 108 -12.49 -21.83 10.44
N ILE A 109 -13.29 -22.14 11.46
CA ILE A 109 -13.24 -21.53 12.79
C ILE A 109 -12.10 -22.16 13.59
#